data_AF-A0A954BE75-F1
#
_entry.id   AF-A0A954BE75-F1
#
_cell.length_a   1.000
_cell.length_b   1.000
_cell.length_c   1.000
_cell.angle_alpha   90.00
_cell.angle_beta   90.00
_cell.angle_gamma   90.00
#
_symmetry.space_group_name_H-M   'P 1'
#
loop_
_entity.id
_entity.type
_entity.pdbx_description
1 polymer ?
#
loop_
_entity_poly.entity_id
_entity_poly.type
_entity_poly.pdbx_seq_one_letter_code
_entity_poly.pdbx_strand_id
1 'polypeptide(L)'
;MMRIFGRNYLSSILVAVEDTKKIDETEEAAHALLLVRHGTEDFQLRNTASILESVEETQGAFSMLLGSVAAISLLVGGIGVMNIMLVSVTERTREIGVRMATGARRSDIM
;
A
#
# COMPACT_ATOMS: atom_id res chain seq x y z
N MET A 1 -44.94 -0.78 -5.27
CA MET A 1 -44.64 0.61 -5.67
C MET A 1 -44.41 0.62 -7.17
N MET A 2 -45.33 1.26 -7.91
CA MET A 2 -45.21 1.85 -9.25
C MET A 2 -44.38 1.16 -10.36
N ARG A 3 -45.06 0.39 -11.21
CA ARG A 3 -44.61 -0.05 -12.55
C ARG A 3 -44.71 1.13 -13.53
N ILE A 4 -43.70 1.99 -13.62
CA ILE A 4 -43.67 3.17 -14.54
C ILE A 4 -42.91 2.92 -15.84
N PHE A 5 -42.12 1.86 -15.94
CA PHE A 5 -41.43 1.50 -17.19
C PHE A 5 -42.09 0.25 -17.74
N GLY A 6 -42.71 0.33 -18.92
CA GLY A 6 -43.32 -0.80 -19.63
C GLY A 6 -42.31 -1.85 -20.11
N ARG A 7 -41.37 -2.25 -19.25
CA ARG A 7 -40.34 -3.25 -19.49
C ARG A 7 -40.49 -4.36 -18.45
N ASN A 8 -40.55 -5.60 -18.91
CA ASN A 8 -40.70 -6.78 -18.05
C ASN A 8 -39.34 -7.40 -17.65
N TYR A 9 -38.25 -6.63 -17.65
CA TYR A 9 -36.92 -7.11 -17.31
C TYR A 9 -36.25 -6.20 -16.28
N LEU A 10 -35.47 -6.81 -15.38
CA LEU A 10 -34.63 -6.11 -14.40
C LEU A 10 -33.28 -5.80 -15.04
N SER A 11 -32.77 -4.57 -14.88
CA SER A 11 -31.46 -4.18 -15.41
C SER A 11 -30.31 -4.47 -14.46
N SER A 12 -30.58 -4.64 -13.16
CA SER A 12 -29.57 -4.89 -12.12
C SER A 12 -30.23 -5.46 -10.87
N ILE A 13 -29.56 -6.39 -10.19
CA ILE A 13 -29.95 -6.91 -8.88
C ILE A 13 -28.77 -6.69 -7.94
N LEU A 14 -29.02 -6.06 -6.79
CA LEU A 14 -28.00 -5.85 -5.76
C LEU A 14 -28.24 -6.86 -4.63
N VAL A 15 -27.23 -7.65 -4.34
CA VAL A 15 -27.26 -8.65 -3.27
C VAL A 15 -26.24 -8.21 -2.22
N ALA A 16 -26.70 -7.97 -0.99
CA ALA A 16 -25.83 -7.67 0.13
C ALA A 16 -25.50 -8.98 0.86
N VAL A 17 -24.22 -9.20 1.11
CA VAL A 17 -23.72 -10.33 1.88
C VAL A 17 -23.11 -9.78 3.17
N GLU A 18 -23.49 -10.35 4.31
CA GLU A 18 -23.06 -9.86 5.62
C GLU A 18 -21.59 -10.22 5.93
N ASP A 19 -21.13 -11.38 5.44
CA ASP A 19 -19.76 -11.85 5.60
C ASP A 19 -18.99 -11.77 4.27
N THR A 20 -17.94 -10.95 4.24
CA THR A 20 -17.11 -10.76 3.05
C THR A 20 -16.41 -12.03 2.60
N LYS A 21 -16.13 -12.98 3.51
CA LYS A 21 -15.49 -14.26 3.18
C LYS A 21 -16.40 -15.22 2.42
N LYS A 22 -17.71 -14.98 2.46
CA LYS A 22 -18.71 -15.81 1.77
C LYS A 22 -19.14 -15.22 0.44
N ILE A 23 -18.57 -14.08 0.04
CA ILE A 23 -18.97 -13.43 -1.22
C ILE A 23 -18.65 -14.33 -2.41
N ASP A 24 -17.48 -14.98 -2.43
CA ASP A 24 -17.10 -15.88 -3.54
C ASP A 24 -18.01 -17.12 -3.60
N GLU A 25 -18.30 -17.74 -2.45
CA GLU A 25 -19.25 -18.86 -2.36
C GLU A 25 -20.66 -18.45 -2.78
N THR A 26 -21.08 -17.23 -2.40
CA THR A 26 -22.40 -16.68 -2.75
C THR A 26 -22.48 -16.33 -4.23
N GLU A 27 -21.39 -15.82 -4.82
CA GLU A 27 -21.28 -15.55 -6.26
C GLU A 27 -21.41 -16.85 -7.05
N GLU A 28 -20.69 -17.89 -6.67
CA GLU A 28 -20.78 -19.20 -7.33
C GLU A 28 -22.18 -19.82 -7.19
N ALA A 29 -22.77 -19.78 -6.00
CA ALA A 29 -24.12 -20.27 -5.75
C ALA A 29 -25.18 -19.47 -6.53
N ALA A 30 -25.03 -18.15 -6.61
CA ALA A 30 -25.93 -17.29 -7.38
C ALA A 30 -25.77 -17.51 -8.89
N HIS A 31 -24.55 -17.71 -9.38
CA HIS A 31 -24.27 -18.07 -10.76
C HIS A 31 -24.97 -19.38 -11.13
N ALA A 32 -24.81 -20.42 -10.33
CA ALA A 32 -25.45 -21.72 -10.54
C ALA A 32 -26.99 -21.62 -10.53
N LEU A 33 -27.55 -20.88 -9.58
CA LEU A 33 -29.00 -20.68 -9.47
C LEU A 33 -29.57 -19.94 -10.70
N LEU A 34 -28.88 -18.89 -11.15
CA LEU A 34 -29.31 -18.11 -12.31
C LEU A 34 -29.16 -18.91 -13.60
N LEU A 35 -28.09 -19.70 -13.75
CA LEU A 35 -27.89 -20.58 -14.89
C LEU A 35 -29.02 -21.60 -15.02
N VAL A 36 -29.44 -22.21 -13.91
CA VAL A 36 -30.57 -23.17 -13.90
C VAL A 36 -31.90 -22.49 -14.24
N ARG A 37 -32.11 -21.24 -13.79
CA ARG A 37 -33.36 -20.50 -14.04
C ARG A 37 -33.45 -19.92 -15.44
N HIS A 38 -32.35 -19.43 -15.99
CA HIS A 38 -32.30 -18.79 -17.29
C HIS A 38 -32.02 -19.79 -18.43
N GLY A 39 -31.34 -20.90 -18.14
CA GLY A 39 -30.97 -21.93 -19.12
C GLY A 39 -29.88 -21.49 -20.12
N THR A 40 -29.41 -20.25 -20.01
CA THR A 40 -28.35 -19.63 -20.81
C THR A 40 -27.61 -18.60 -19.96
N GLU A 41 -26.32 -18.36 -20.25
CA GLU A 41 -25.56 -17.28 -19.61
C GLU A 41 -25.89 -15.92 -20.24
N ASP A 42 -26.97 -15.30 -19.78
CA ASP A 42 -27.41 -13.94 -20.18
C ASP A 42 -27.18 -12.88 -19.09
N PHE A 43 -26.48 -13.25 -18.01
CA PHE A 43 -26.24 -12.41 -16.84
C PHE A 43 -24.75 -12.28 -16.52
N GLN A 44 -24.39 -11.21 -15.80
CA GLN A 44 -23.05 -10.99 -15.28
C GLN A 44 -23.13 -10.73 -13.78
N LEU A 45 -22.38 -11.50 -13.00
CA LEU A 45 -22.15 -11.20 -11.59
C LEU A 45 -20.90 -10.35 -11.50
N ARG A 46 -20.96 -9.30 -10.67
CA ARG A 46 -19.82 -8.44 -10.39
C ARG A 46 -19.67 -8.33 -8.89
N ASN A 47 -18.64 -8.98 -8.38
CA ASN A 47 -18.21 -8.85 -7.00
C ASN A 47 -17.48 -7.50 -6.82
N THR A 48 -17.99 -6.66 -5.92
CA THR A 48 -17.36 -5.37 -5.60
C THR A 48 -16.23 -5.53 -4.58
N ALA A 49 -16.25 -6.59 -3.77
CA ALA A 49 -15.21 -6.88 -2.80
C ALA A 49 -13.90 -7.31 -3.47
N SER A 50 -13.95 -8.11 -4.54
CA SER A 50 -12.75 -8.50 -5.29
C SER A 50 -12.02 -7.31 -5.94
N ILE A 51 -12.78 -6.30 -6.40
CA ILE A 51 -12.23 -5.04 -6.89
C ILE A 51 -11.52 -4.29 -5.76
N LEU A 52 -12.15 -4.21 -4.59
CA LEU A 52 -11.58 -3.52 -3.43
C LEU A 52 -10.29 -4.21 -2.97
N GLU A 53 -10.30 -5.54 -2.88
CA GLU A 53 -9.13 -6.35 -2.53
C GLU A 53 -7.99 -6.18 -3.53
N SER A 54 -8.29 -6.19 -4.84
CA SER A 54 -7.28 -5.95 -5.88
C SER A 54 -6.65 -4.55 -5.76
N VAL A 55 -7.45 -3.55 -5.39
CA VAL A 55 -6.97 -2.17 -5.16
C VAL A 55 -6.11 -2.11 -3.90
N GLU A 56 -6.52 -2.77 -2.81
CA GLU A 56 -5.75 -2.85 -1.57
C GLU A 56 -4.41 -3.55 -1.77
N GLU A 57 -4.38 -4.68 -2.48
CA GLU A 57 -3.16 -5.41 -2.81
C GLU A 57 -2.21 -4.54 -3.65
N THR A 58 -2.73 -3.89 -4.68
CA THR A 58 -1.96 -2.97 -5.53
C THR A 58 -1.40 -1.79 -4.72
N GLN A 59 -2.19 -1.23 -3.81
CA GLN A 59 -1.76 -0.14 -2.94
C GLN A 59 -0.71 -0.59 -1.92
N GLY A 60 -0.83 -1.81 -1.40
CA GLY A 60 0.18 -2.44 -0.55
C GLY A 60 1.51 -2.64 -1.29
N ALA A 61 1.45 -3.12 -2.53
CA ALA A 61 2.63 -3.26 -3.39
C ALA A 61 3.31 -1.92 -3.65
N PHE A 62 2.55 -0.87 -4.00
CA PHE A 62 3.11 0.48 -4.18
C PHE A 62 3.70 1.04 -2.89
N SER A 63 3.06 0.81 -1.74
CA SER A 63 3.57 1.26 -0.44
C SER A 63 4.90 0.60 -0.10
N MET A 64 5.03 -0.71 -0.34
CA MET A 64 6.29 -1.44 -0.16
C MET A 64 7.38 -0.92 -1.10
N LEU A 65 7.06 -0.71 -2.38
CA LEU A 65 8.00 -0.17 -3.37
C LEU A 65 8.50 1.22 -2.94
N LEU A 66 7.59 2.15 -2.65
CA LEU A 66 7.95 3.51 -2.22
C LEU A 66 8.72 3.51 -0.89
N GLY A 67 8.30 2.67 0.06
CA GLY A 67 8.98 2.50 1.34
C GLY A 67 10.42 2.00 1.17
N SER A 68 10.65 1.06 0.25
CA SER A 68 11.99 0.55 -0.06
C SER A 68 12.88 1.63 -0.68
N VAL A 69 12.35 2.43 -1.61
CA VAL A 69 13.09 3.55 -2.22
C VAL A 69 13.44 4.61 -1.19
N ALA A 70 12.50 4.94 -0.29
CA ALA A 70 12.72 5.89 0.79
C ALA A 70 13.81 5.39 1.76
N ALA A 71 13.79 4.11 2.13
CA ALA A 71 14.80 3.51 3.01
C ALA A 71 16.20 3.55 2.38
N ILE A 72 16.33 3.19 1.09
CA ILE A 72 17.60 3.27 0.36
C ILE A 72 18.09 4.72 0.29
N SER A 73 17.20 5.66 -0.02
CA SER A 73 17.54 7.09 -0.12
C SER A 73 18.04 7.65 1.22
N LEU A 74 17.42 7.25 2.33
CA LEU A 74 17.87 7.62 3.67
C LEU A 74 19.27 7.05 3.96
N LEU A 75 19.52 5.80 3.60
CA LEU A 75 20.80 5.15 3.80
C LEU A 75 21.92 5.87 3.02
N VAL A 76 21.70 6.15 1.74
CA VAL A 76 22.66 6.88 0.89
C VAL A 76 22.88 8.30 1.42
N GLY A 77 21.83 9.00 1.84
CA GLY A 77 21.93 10.30 2.48
C GLY A 77 22.74 10.27 3.77
N GLY A 78 22.55 9.23 4.61
CA GLY A 78 23.30 9.02 5.83
C GLY A 78 24.79 8.79 5.60
N ILE A 79 25.15 8.02 4.56
CA ILE A 79 26.55 7.86 4.12
C ILE A 79 27.14 9.21 3.69
N GLY A 80 26.37 10.03 2.97
CA GLY A 80 26.79 11.36 2.56
C GLY A 80 27.09 12.28 3.75
N VAL A 81 26.19 12.33 4.74
CA VAL A 81 26.40 13.10 5.98
C VAL A 81 27.63 12.61 6.72
N MET A 82 27.83 11.29 6.84
CA MET A 82 29.02 10.71 7.46
C MET A 82 30.31 11.14 6.72
N ASN A 83 30.30 11.17 5.39
CA ASN A 83 31.46 11.57 4.60
C ASN A 83 31.81 13.07 4.81
N ILE A 84 30.81 13.94 4.79
CA ILE A 84 31.00 15.38 5.06
C ILE A 84 31.53 15.58 6.50
N MET A 85 30.98 14.84 7.48
CA MET A 85 31.44 14.90 8.86
C MET A 85 32.90 14.46 8.99
N LEU A 86 33.31 13.38 8.31
CA LEU A 86 34.70 12.92 8.28
C LEU A 86 35.64 13.99 7.71
N VAL A 87 35.29 14.56 6.55
CA VAL A 87 36.07 15.63 5.92
C VAL A 87 36.21 16.83 6.86
N SER A 88 35.12 17.28 7.48
CA SER A 88 35.13 18.40 8.42
C SER A 88 36.03 18.15 9.63
N VAL A 89 36.02 16.94 10.19
CA VAL A 89 36.93 16.57 11.29
C VAL A 89 38.38 16.56 10.81
N THR A 90 38.66 16.01 9.62
CA THR A 90 40.02 16.00 9.06
C THR A 90 40.57 17.40 8.83
N GLU A 91 39.76 18.33 8.31
CA GLU A 91 40.14 19.74 8.13
C GLU A 91 40.44 20.45 9.47
N ARG A 92 39.68 20.10 10.53
CA ARG A 92 39.82 20.71 11.86
C ARG A 92 40.74 19.94 12.81
N THR A 93 41.44 18.91 12.35
CA THR A 93 42.35 18.08 13.17
C THR A 93 43.36 18.91 13.98
N ARG A 94 43.94 19.94 13.37
CA ARG A 94 44.89 20.84 14.05
C ARG A 94 44.23 21.67 15.15
N GLU A 95 43.01 22.16 14.92
CA GLU A 95 42.24 22.90 15.93
C GLU A 95 41.90 22.01 17.13
N ILE A 96 41.44 20.78 16.85
CA ILE A 96 41.15 19.76 17.87
C ILE A 96 42.41 19.44 18.69
N GLY A 97 43.56 19.25 18.03
CA GLY A 97 44.83 18.98 18.70
C GLY A 97 45.28 20.08 19.65
N VAL A 98 45.09 21.35 19.27
CA VAL A 98 45.40 22.50 20.14
C VAL A 98 44.48 22.52 21.37
N ARG A 99 43.17 22.27 21.21
CA ARG A 99 42.22 22.19 22.35
C ARG A 99 42.57 21.07 23.33
N MET A 100 42.96 19.91 22.79
CA MET A 100 43.39 18.77 23.61
C MET A 100 44.67 19.09 24.40
N ALA A 101 45.63 19.77 23.78
CA ALA A 101 46.86 20.20 24.47
C ALA A 101 46.59 21.20 25.61
N THR A 102 45.52 21.99 25.50
CA THR A 102 45.07 22.93 26.55
C THR A 102 44.16 22.30 27.60
N GLY A 103 43.91 20.99 27.55
CA GLY A 103 43.19 20.24 28.60
C GLY A 103 41.75 19.84 28.27
N ALA A 104 41.29 20.00 27.03
CA ALA A 104 39.99 19.47 26.61
C ALA A 104 39.96 17.94 26.75
N ARG A 105 38.86 17.39 27.28
CA ARG A 105 38.65 15.96 27.40
C ARG A 105 38.08 15.42 26.09
N ARG A 106 38.25 14.12 25.82
CA ARG A 106 37.66 13.47 24.64
C ARG A 106 36.13 13.61 24.55
N SER A 107 35.47 13.74 25.70
CA SER A 107 34.03 14.02 25.79
C SER A 107 33.63 15.38 25.25
N ASP A 108 34.58 16.33 25.15
CA ASP A 108 34.30 17.70 24.73
C ASP A 108 34.40 17.86 23.20
N ILE A 109 34.81 16.80 22.49
CA ILE A 109 35.02 16.74 21.03
C ILE A 109 34.05 15.76 20.34
N MET A 110 33.52 14.76 21.06
CA MET A 110 32.52 13.79 20.57
C MET A 110 31.11 14.36 20.65
#